data_AF-A0A1R1YE82-F1
#
_entry.id   AF-A0A1R1YE82-F1
#
_cell.length_a   1.000
_cell.length_b   1.000
_cell.length_c   1.000
_cell.angle_alpha   90.00
_cell.angle_beta   90.00
_cell.angle_gamma   90.00
#
_symmetry.space_group_name_H-M   'P 1'
#
loop_
_entity.id
_entity.type
_entity.pdbx_description
1 polymer ?
#
loop_
_entity_poly.entity_id
_entity_poly.type
_entity_poly.pdbx_seq_one_letter_code
_entity_poly.pdbx_strand_id
1 'polypeptide(L)'
;HLVSGPIGPINLAACSSASNHDHTGSKKRKVAALGKKALALDGLEDQRRFLESQGLGTYAVDCIISNERRVRRSSRYSSVQQRFLDWRISKEITGEISALQIINYLTEIYTVDKLKVGSIKAYKSALLRLAENPTELSNHPMFSEFTRTLDDASIKSFVRPAIDISPVMNLFKEWGPSHELSTKKITAKICWLLSVTGFLRASDIHRIDDERSHWPPNRKTVPDKPSHRSDFMPSSSIFGL
;
A
#
# COMPACT_ATOMS: atom_id res chain seq x y z
N HIS A 1 54.31 -43.46 16.61
CA HIS A 1 53.43 -44.01 17.66
C HIS A 1 51.99 -43.64 17.27
N LEU A 2 51.20 -44.45 16.52
CA LEU A 2 50.58 -45.77 16.82
C LEU A 2 49.74 -45.68 18.12
N VAL A 3 48.42 -45.97 18.20
CA VAL A 3 47.51 -46.83 17.42
C VAL A 3 46.02 -46.52 17.73
N SER A 4 45.15 -47.06 16.87
CA SER A 4 43.69 -46.97 16.70
C SER A 4 42.81 -47.90 17.59
N GLY A 5 41.54 -47.49 17.81
CA GLY A 5 40.30 -48.33 17.86
C GLY A 5 39.90 -49.06 19.18
N PRO A 6 38.73 -49.74 19.27
CA PRO A 6 37.45 -49.56 18.52
C PRO A 6 36.11 -49.95 19.27
N ILE A 7 34.95 -49.71 18.59
CA ILE A 7 33.68 -50.49 18.45
C ILE A 7 32.76 -50.87 19.66
N GLY A 8 31.49 -50.41 19.59
CA GLY A 8 30.30 -51.29 19.45
C GLY A 8 29.43 -51.64 20.68
N PRO A 9 28.15 -52.04 20.47
CA PRO A 9 27.00 -51.60 21.27
C PRO A 9 26.41 -52.67 22.22
N ILE A 10 25.70 -52.23 23.27
CA ILE A 10 24.89 -53.12 24.12
C ILE A 10 23.41 -52.70 24.02
N ASN A 11 22.62 -53.58 23.42
CA ASN A 11 21.17 -53.52 23.41
C ASN A 11 20.64 -53.85 24.81
N LEU A 12 19.78 -52.99 25.37
CA LEU A 12 18.92 -53.33 26.49
C LEU A 12 17.47 -53.22 26.06
N ALA A 13 16.82 -54.39 25.98
CA ALA A 13 15.39 -54.53 25.84
C ALA A 13 14.71 -54.11 27.15
N ALA A 14 13.70 -53.23 27.05
CA ALA A 14 12.76 -52.97 28.13
C ALA A 14 11.35 -53.28 27.62
N CYS A 15 10.72 -54.28 28.22
CA CYS A 15 9.31 -54.60 28.02
C CYS A 15 8.43 -53.50 28.60
N SER A 16 7.39 -53.21 27.83
CA SER A 16 6.24 -52.36 28.09
C SER A 16 5.58 -52.58 29.45
N SER A 17 5.32 -51.50 30.18
CA SER A 17 4.18 -51.41 31.09
C SER A 17 3.34 -50.19 30.72
N ALA A 18 2.06 -50.46 30.52
CA ALA A 18 1.05 -49.57 29.99
C ALA A 18 0.68 -48.45 30.97
N SER A 19 0.49 -47.25 30.44
CA SER A 19 -0.28 -46.21 31.10
C SER A 19 -1.05 -45.45 30.02
N ASN A 20 -2.37 -45.68 30.01
CA ASN A 20 -3.32 -45.10 29.08
C ASN A 20 -3.43 -43.58 29.28
N HIS A 21 -3.25 -42.84 28.19
CA HIS A 21 -3.83 -41.51 28.06
C HIS A 21 -4.55 -41.41 26.73
N ASP A 22 -5.87 -41.58 26.82
CA ASP A 22 -6.81 -41.39 25.72
C ASP A 22 -6.88 -39.91 25.36
N HIS A 23 -6.06 -39.50 24.39
CA HIS A 23 -6.35 -38.29 23.63
C HIS A 23 -7.40 -38.64 22.59
N THR A 24 -8.65 -38.27 22.87
CA THR A 24 -9.76 -38.36 21.91
C THR A 24 -9.52 -37.36 20.78
N GLY A 25 -8.66 -37.72 19.83
CA GLY A 25 -8.50 -36.99 18.58
C GLY A 25 -9.79 -37.01 17.79
N SER A 26 -10.29 -35.84 17.41
CA SER A 26 -11.47 -35.70 16.55
C SER A 26 -11.19 -36.29 15.16
N LYS A 27 -11.46 -37.57 14.96
CA LYS A 27 -11.62 -38.16 13.62
C LYS A 27 -12.94 -37.70 13.03
N LYS A 28 -12.97 -36.58 12.31
CA LYS A 28 -13.96 -36.27 11.26
C LYS A 28 -13.66 -34.91 10.62
N ARG A 29 -13.03 -34.94 9.43
CA ARG A 29 -13.14 -33.98 8.31
C ARG A 29 -12.15 -34.36 7.19
N LYS A 30 -12.32 -35.55 6.59
CA LYS A 30 -11.60 -35.92 5.36
C LYS A 30 -12.46 -35.77 4.10
N VAL A 31 -13.79 -35.68 4.25
CA VAL A 31 -14.74 -35.59 3.13
C VAL A 31 -14.87 -34.16 2.59
N ALA A 32 -14.82 -33.13 3.43
CA ALA A 32 -14.95 -31.73 3.00
C ALA A 32 -13.77 -31.23 2.14
N ALA A 33 -12.56 -31.74 2.37
CA ALA A 33 -11.38 -31.38 1.58
C ALA A 33 -11.41 -32.00 0.18
N LEU A 34 -11.98 -33.19 0.03
CA LEU A 34 -12.17 -33.85 -1.27
C LEU A 34 -13.24 -33.14 -2.10
N GLY A 35 -14.39 -32.77 -1.51
CA GLY A 35 -15.43 -32.02 -2.21
C GLY A 35 -14.96 -30.63 -2.69
N LYS A 36 -14.20 -29.91 -1.86
CA LYS A 36 -13.58 -28.62 -2.26
C LYS A 36 -12.55 -28.77 -3.38
N LYS A 37 -11.81 -29.89 -3.42
CA LYS A 37 -10.90 -30.20 -4.53
C LYS A 37 -11.65 -30.58 -5.80
N ALA A 38 -12.75 -31.33 -5.69
CA ALA A 38 -13.58 -31.72 -6.82
C ALA A 38 -14.24 -30.50 -7.49
N LEU A 39 -14.85 -29.60 -6.71
CA LEU A 39 -15.44 -28.35 -7.22
C LEU A 39 -14.40 -27.41 -7.83
N ALA A 40 -13.18 -27.37 -7.28
CA ALA A 40 -12.09 -26.58 -7.84
C ALA A 40 -11.52 -27.20 -9.13
N LEU A 41 -11.55 -28.53 -9.28
CA LEU A 41 -11.17 -29.20 -10.52
C LEU A 41 -12.19 -28.92 -11.63
N ASP A 42 -13.48 -28.97 -11.30
CA ASP A 42 -14.58 -28.72 -12.24
C ASP A 42 -14.51 -27.29 -12.82
N GLY A 43 -14.35 -26.28 -11.95
CA GLY A 43 -14.21 -24.89 -12.40
C GLY A 43 -12.91 -24.60 -13.18
N LEU A 44 -11.83 -25.36 -12.97
CA LEU A 44 -10.61 -25.23 -13.78
C LEU A 44 -10.74 -25.87 -15.16
N GLU A 45 -11.56 -26.92 -15.28
CA GLU A 45 -11.86 -27.57 -16.55
C GLU A 45 -12.74 -26.68 -17.45
N ASP A 46 -13.70 -25.97 -16.86
CA ASP A 46 -14.51 -24.98 -17.59
C ASP A 46 -13.66 -23.80 -18.08
N GLN A 47 -12.72 -23.33 -17.25
CA GLN A 47 -11.76 -22.31 -17.65
C GLN A 47 -10.82 -22.79 -18.76
N ARG A 48 -10.39 -24.06 -18.71
CA ARG A 48 -9.62 -24.69 -19.80
C ARG A 48 -10.42 -24.66 -21.10
N ARG A 49 -11.66 -25.17 -21.09
CA ARG A 49 -12.54 -25.21 -22.27
C ARG A 49 -12.78 -23.83 -22.85
N PHE A 50 -12.99 -22.83 -21.99
CA PHE A 50 -13.13 -21.44 -22.41
C PHE A 50 -11.89 -20.91 -23.12
N LEU A 51 -10.70 -21.12 -22.56
CA LEU A 51 -9.44 -20.65 -23.15
C LEU A 51 -9.09 -21.40 -24.45
N GLU A 52 -9.38 -22.70 -24.51
CA GLU A 52 -9.26 -23.50 -25.73
C GLU A 52 -10.23 -23.01 -26.82
N SER A 53 -11.46 -22.62 -26.45
CA SER A 53 -12.43 -22.04 -27.38
C SER A 53 -12.01 -20.67 -27.93
N GLN A 54 -11.12 -19.96 -27.24
CA GLN A 54 -10.50 -18.72 -27.71
C GLN A 54 -9.28 -18.96 -28.61
N GLY A 55 -8.96 -20.21 -28.93
CA GLY A 55 -7.86 -20.57 -29.81
C GLY A 55 -6.48 -20.51 -29.16
N LEU A 56 -6.40 -20.48 -27.82
CA LEU A 56 -5.11 -20.56 -27.14
C LEU A 56 -4.53 -21.99 -27.25
N GLY A 57 -3.24 -22.08 -27.57
CA GLY A 57 -2.52 -23.34 -27.57
C GLY A 57 -2.42 -23.95 -26.17
N THR A 58 -2.40 -25.28 -26.09
CA THR A 58 -2.42 -26.06 -24.83
C THR A 58 -1.34 -25.64 -23.83
N TYR A 59 -0.12 -25.35 -24.29
CA TYR A 59 0.97 -24.86 -23.43
C TYR A 59 0.68 -23.47 -22.81
N ALA A 60 0.01 -22.58 -23.54
CA ALA A 60 -0.38 -21.27 -23.01
C ALA A 60 -1.52 -21.41 -21.98
N VAL A 61 -2.49 -22.29 -22.27
CA VAL A 61 -3.58 -22.64 -21.35
C VAL A 61 -3.02 -23.23 -20.04
N ASP A 62 -2.09 -24.18 -20.13
CA ASP A 62 -1.44 -24.79 -18.97
C ASP A 62 -0.67 -23.76 -18.13
N CYS A 63 0.03 -22.83 -18.76
CA CYS A 63 0.75 -21.74 -18.08
C CYS A 63 -0.20 -20.78 -17.34
N ILE A 64 -1.35 -20.47 -17.92
CA ILE A 64 -2.37 -19.59 -17.32
C ILE A 64 -3.05 -20.29 -16.14
N ILE A 65 -3.42 -21.56 -16.32
CA ILE A 65 -4.10 -22.38 -15.32
C ILE A 65 -3.17 -22.70 -14.13
N SER A 66 -1.91 -23.03 -14.41
CA SER A 66 -0.92 -23.46 -13.40
C SER A 66 -0.27 -22.30 -12.63
N ASN A 67 -0.85 -21.10 -12.66
CA ASN A 67 -0.27 -19.91 -12.03
C ASN A 67 -0.13 -20.07 -10.50
N GLU A 68 1.03 -20.55 -10.06
CA GLU A 68 1.32 -20.81 -8.64
C GLU A 68 1.19 -19.55 -7.78
N ARG A 69 1.42 -18.34 -8.32
CA ARG A 69 1.23 -17.09 -7.56
C ARG A 69 -0.26 -16.87 -7.27
N ARG A 70 -1.16 -17.21 -8.19
CA ARG A 70 -2.62 -17.14 -7.98
C ARG A 70 -3.03 -18.14 -6.89
N VAL A 71 -2.53 -19.38 -6.96
CA VAL A 71 -2.80 -20.45 -5.98
C VAL A 71 -2.27 -20.10 -4.59
N ARG A 72 -1.02 -19.63 -4.49
CA ARG A 72 -0.40 -19.20 -3.23
C ARG A 72 -1.13 -18.01 -2.59
N ARG A 73 -1.57 -17.02 -3.39
CA ARG A 73 -2.40 -15.91 -2.89
C ARG A 73 -3.77 -16.37 -2.43
N SER A 74 -4.43 -17.27 -3.16
CA SER A 74 -5.73 -17.85 -2.76
C SER A 74 -5.62 -18.64 -1.45
N SER A 75 -4.53 -19.39 -1.24
CA SER A 75 -4.27 -20.06 0.03
C SER A 75 -4.10 -19.07 1.19
N ARG A 76 -3.33 -17.99 0.99
CA ARG A 76 -3.08 -16.97 2.02
C ARG A 76 -4.32 -16.19 2.47
N TYR A 77 -5.29 -16.01 1.58
CA TYR A 77 -6.53 -15.28 1.91
C TYR A 77 -7.71 -16.19 2.25
N SER A 78 -7.51 -17.51 2.26
CA SER A 78 -8.58 -18.47 2.58
C SER A 78 -9.20 -18.22 3.96
N SER A 79 -8.40 -17.81 4.95
CA SER A 79 -8.88 -17.51 6.30
C SER A 79 -9.80 -16.28 6.34
N VAL A 80 -9.44 -15.18 5.67
CA VAL A 80 -10.27 -13.97 5.64
C VAL A 80 -11.54 -14.17 4.80
N GLN A 81 -11.43 -14.92 3.70
CA GLN A 81 -12.58 -15.28 2.88
C GLN A 81 -13.58 -16.12 3.69
N GLN A 82 -13.10 -17.10 4.45
CA GLN A 82 -13.95 -17.91 5.32
C GLN A 82 -14.60 -17.06 6.42
N ARG A 83 -13.84 -16.18 7.10
CA ARG A 83 -14.39 -15.27 8.11
C ARG A 83 -15.50 -14.37 7.55
N PHE A 84 -15.37 -13.91 6.31
CA PHE A 84 -16.42 -13.14 5.64
C PHE A 84 -17.68 -13.98 5.38
N LEU A 85 -17.53 -15.23 4.92
CA LEU A 85 -18.67 -16.13 4.71
C LEU A 85 -19.37 -16.47 6.04
N ASP A 86 -18.59 -16.75 7.09
CA ASP A 86 -19.12 -17.02 8.43
C ASP A 86 -19.86 -15.78 8.98
N TRP A 87 -19.31 -14.57 8.75
CA TRP A 87 -19.98 -13.32 9.07
C TRP A 87 -21.30 -13.15 8.30
N ARG A 88 -21.35 -13.46 7.00
CA ARG A 88 -22.61 -13.42 6.23
C ARG A 88 -23.66 -14.37 6.80
N ILE A 89 -23.26 -15.58 7.17
CA ILE A 89 -24.15 -16.56 7.82
C ILE A 89 -24.68 -16.00 9.15
N SER A 90 -23.82 -15.38 9.96
CA SER A 90 -24.23 -14.77 11.23
C SER A 90 -25.20 -13.59 11.09
N LYS A 91 -25.24 -12.95 9.92
CA LYS A 91 -26.15 -11.85 9.58
C LYS A 91 -27.38 -12.33 8.79
N GLU A 92 -27.54 -13.64 8.63
CA GLU A 92 -28.64 -14.27 7.87
C GLU A 92 -28.71 -13.77 6.41
N ILE A 93 -27.56 -13.38 5.85
CA ILE A 93 -27.50 -12.84 4.49
C ILE A 93 -27.44 -14.00 3.50
N THR A 94 -28.55 -14.19 2.78
CA THR A 94 -28.65 -15.15 1.67
C THR A 94 -28.60 -14.44 0.33
N GLY A 95 -27.88 -14.97 -0.65
CA GLY A 95 -27.81 -14.46 -2.02
C GLY A 95 -26.40 -14.15 -2.53
N GLU A 96 -26.31 -13.41 -3.63
CA GLU A 96 -25.04 -13.02 -4.25
C GLU A 96 -24.24 -12.06 -3.37
N ILE A 97 -22.92 -12.03 -3.59
CA ILE A 97 -22.01 -11.14 -2.87
C ILE A 97 -22.13 -9.74 -3.48
N SER A 98 -22.59 -8.79 -2.68
CA SER A 98 -22.72 -7.39 -3.10
C SER A 98 -21.59 -6.50 -2.58
N ALA A 99 -21.39 -5.36 -3.23
CA ALA A 99 -20.36 -4.39 -2.84
C ALA A 99 -20.59 -3.88 -1.40
N LEU A 100 -21.85 -3.63 -1.04
CA LEU A 100 -22.26 -3.20 0.29
C LEU A 100 -21.89 -4.22 1.37
N GLN A 101 -22.10 -5.51 1.12
CA GLN A 101 -21.75 -6.57 2.07
C GLN A 101 -20.24 -6.59 2.35
N ILE A 102 -19.43 -6.49 1.30
CA ILE A 102 -17.97 -6.43 1.42
C ILE A 102 -17.57 -5.18 2.22
N ILE A 103 -18.11 -4.01 1.88
CA ILE A 103 -17.77 -2.75 2.55
C ILE A 103 -18.19 -2.79 4.04
N ASN A 104 -19.39 -3.28 4.35
CA ASN A 104 -19.87 -3.39 5.73
C ASN A 104 -18.97 -4.29 6.56
N TYR A 105 -18.62 -5.48 6.05
CA TYR A 105 -17.70 -6.37 6.74
C TYR A 105 -16.31 -5.74 6.92
N LEU A 106 -15.76 -5.11 5.88
CA LEU A 106 -14.46 -4.44 5.97
C LEU A 106 -14.47 -3.29 6.98
N THR A 107 -15.59 -2.57 7.08
CA THR A 107 -15.78 -1.49 8.05
C THR A 107 -15.87 -2.05 9.47
N GLU A 108 -16.59 -3.15 9.67
CA GLU A 108 -16.69 -3.83 10.97
C GLU A 108 -15.31 -4.29 11.46
N ILE A 109 -14.53 -4.98 10.63
CA ILE A 109 -13.17 -5.41 11.02
C ILE A 109 -12.18 -4.24 11.15
N TYR A 110 -12.39 -3.14 10.43
CA TYR A 110 -11.57 -1.92 10.59
C TYR A 110 -11.83 -1.24 11.94
N THR A 111 -13.09 -1.19 12.37
CA THR A 111 -13.51 -0.50 13.60
C THR A 111 -13.35 -1.37 14.84
N VAL A 112 -13.74 -2.65 14.78
CA VAL A 112 -13.72 -3.60 15.89
C VAL A 112 -12.32 -4.19 16.08
N ASP A 113 -11.74 -4.78 15.02
CA ASP A 113 -10.43 -5.45 15.09
C ASP A 113 -9.26 -4.46 14.95
N LYS A 114 -9.53 -3.17 14.68
CA LYS A 114 -8.55 -2.10 14.50
C LYS A 114 -7.44 -2.43 13.49
N LEU A 115 -7.82 -3.12 12.41
CA LEU A 115 -6.89 -3.51 11.36
C LEU A 115 -6.31 -2.30 10.62
N LYS A 116 -5.04 -2.40 10.20
CA LYS A 116 -4.38 -1.36 9.41
C LYS A 116 -5.03 -1.24 8.03
N VAL A 117 -5.09 -0.02 7.49
CA VAL A 117 -5.67 0.26 6.16
C VAL A 117 -5.05 -0.59 5.04
N GLY A 118 -3.75 -0.84 5.09
CA GLY A 118 -3.09 -1.74 4.13
C GLY A 118 -3.67 -3.17 4.13
N SER A 119 -4.01 -3.70 5.31
CA SER A 119 -4.66 -5.02 5.45
C SER A 119 -6.09 -4.99 4.93
N ILE A 120 -6.85 -3.92 5.23
CA ILE A 120 -8.22 -3.74 4.71
C ILE A 120 -8.24 -3.71 3.19
N LYS A 121 -7.30 -3.00 2.56
CA LYS A 121 -7.16 -2.96 1.09
C LYS A 121 -6.83 -4.34 0.50
N ALA A 122 -5.93 -5.09 1.13
CA ALA A 122 -5.60 -6.44 0.70
C ALA A 122 -6.80 -7.40 0.84
N TYR A 123 -7.57 -7.26 1.92
CA TYR A 123 -8.76 -8.05 2.18
C TYR A 123 -9.89 -7.70 1.21
N LYS A 124 -10.09 -6.43 0.86
CA LYS A 124 -10.99 -6.02 -0.23
C LYS A 124 -10.71 -6.79 -1.51
N SER A 125 -9.44 -6.82 -1.95
CA SER A 125 -9.04 -7.58 -3.14
C SER A 125 -9.28 -9.08 -3.01
N ALA A 126 -9.14 -9.64 -1.81
CA ALA A 126 -9.42 -11.05 -1.57
C ALA A 126 -10.91 -11.39 -1.60
N LEU A 127 -11.75 -10.53 -1.04
CA LEU A 127 -13.20 -10.72 -0.98
C LEU A 127 -13.86 -10.51 -2.34
N LEU A 128 -13.39 -9.55 -3.14
CA LEU A 128 -13.85 -9.37 -4.52
C LEU A 128 -13.71 -10.65 -5.35
N ARG A 129 -12.67 -11.46 -5.12
CA ARG A 129 -12.44 -12.73 -5.83
C ARG A 129 -13.45 -13.84 -5.49
N LEU A 130 -14.33 -13.63 -4.51
CA LEU A 130 -15.42 -14.56 -4.19
C LEU A 130 -16.68 -14.29 -5.01
N ALA A 131 -16.81 -13.09 -5.59
CA ALA A 131 -17.96 -12.76 -6.42
C ALA A 131 -17.87 -13.42 -7.80
N GLU A 132 -19.02 -13.68 -8.41
CA GLU A 132 -19.12 -14.27 -9.76
C GLU A 132 -18.46 -13.35 -10.81
N ASN A 133 -18.75 -12.04 -10.73
CA ASN A 133 -18.22 -11.01 -11.63
C ASN A 133 -17.33 -9.99 -10.88
N PRO A 134 -16.07 -10.35 -10.54
CA PRO A 134 -15.21 -9.55 -9.67
C PRO A 134 -14.79 -8.20 -10.28
N THR A 135 -14.66 -8.13 -11.61
CA THR A 135 -14.26 -6.93 -12.33
C THR A 135 -15.35 -5.87 -12.33
N GLU A 136 -16.59 -6.26 -12.63
CA GLU A 136 -17.76 -5.37 -12.57
C GLU A 136 -18.00 -4.88 -11.14
N LEU A 137 -17.95 -5.81 -10.18
CA LEU A 137 -18.12 -5.47 -8.77
C LEU A 137 -17.04 -4.51 -8.27
N SER A 138 -15.80 -4.67 -8.72
CA SER A 138 -14.69 -3.77 -8.36
C SER A 138 -14.85 -2.35 -8.90
N ASN A 139 -15.60 -2.16 -9.98
CA ASN A 139 -15.84 -0.85 -10.58
C ASN A 139 -16.95 -0.05 -9.86
N HIS A 140 -17.60 -0.65 -8.86
CA HIS A 140 -18.62 0.02 -8.08
C HIS A 140 -18.06 1.27 -7.35
N PRO A 141 -18.66 2.46 -7.51
CA PRO A 141 -18.10 3.74 -7.05
C PRO A 141 -17.88 3.78 -5.53
N MET A 142 -18.72 3.08 -4.78
CA MET A 142 -18.63 3.02 -3.32
C MET A 142 -17.31 2.40 -2.81
N PHE A 143 -16.66 1.55 -3.61
CA PHE A 143 -15.34 1.03 -3.24
C PHE A 143 -14.23 2.07 -3.34
N SER A 144 -14.30 3.00 -4.30
CA SER A 144 -13.29 4.06 -4.45
C SER A 144 -13.45 5.09 -3.34
N GLU A 145 -14.69 5.48 -3.02
CA GLU A 145 -15.00 6.36 -1.90
C GLU A 145 -14.60 5.76 -0.55
N PHE A 146 -14.90 4.48 -0.31
CA PHE A 146 -14.46 3.77 0.88
C PHE A 146 -12.92 3.75 1.00
N THR A 147 -12.20 3.46 -0.09
CA THR A 147 -10.73 3.48 -0.02
C THR A 147 -10.15 4.87 0.20
N ARG A 148 -10.75 5.92 -0.38
CA ARG A 148 -10.35 7.31 -0.18
C ARG A 148 -10.51 7.73 1.28
N THR A 149 -11.68 7.45 1.86
CA THR A 149 -11.95 7.80 3.27
C THR A 149 -11.00 7.10 4.24
N LEU A 150 -10.66 5.82 3.97
CA LEU A 150 -9.63 5.11 4.74
C LEU A 150 -8.24 5.73 4.58
N ASP A 151 -7.89 6.15 3.36
CA ASP A 151 -6.60 6.80 3.10
C ASP A 151 -6.51 8.11 3.87
N ASP A 152 -7.49 8.99 3.73
CA ASP A 152 -7.56 10.28 4.43
C ASP A 152 -7.46 10.10 5.96
N ALA A 153 -8.17 9.11 6.52
CA ALA A 153 -8.11 8.78 7.95
C ALA A 153 -6.77 8.19 8.39
N SER A 154 -6.02 7.58 7.46
CA SER A 154 -4.73 6.92 7.73
C SER A 154 -3.50 7.75 7.42
N ILE A 155 -3.68 8.92 6.78
CA ILE A 155 -2.63 9.92 6.62
C ILE A 155 -2.21 10.36 8.02
N LYS A 156 -1.16 9.70 8.53
CA LYS A 156 -0.37 10.26 9.60
C LYS A 156 0.26 11.51 9.01
N SER A 157 -0.14 12.69 9.50
CA SER A 157 0.62 13.91 9.25
C SER A 157 2.08 13.55 9.52
N PHE A 158 2.94 13.60 8.50
CA PHE A 158 4.36 13.40 8.72
C PHE A 158 4.74 14.28 9.91
N VAL A 159 5.29 13.68 10.95
CA VAL A 159 5.89 14.44 12.04
C VAL A 159 6.81 15.43 11.35
N ARG A 160 6.49 16.72 11.43
CA ARG A 160 7.36 17.78 10.97
C ARG A 160 8.29 18.04 12.15
N PRO A 161 9.47 17.38 12.22
CA PRO A 161 10.40 17.72 13.28
C PRO A 161 10.67 19.21 13.19
N ALA A 162 10.62 19.92 14.32
CA ALA A 162 11.11 21.27 14.38
C ALA A 162 12.63 21.21 14.17
N ILE A 163 13.09 21.56 12.97
CA ILE A 163 14.52 21.61 12.65
C ILE A 163 14.99 23.02 12.95
N ASP A 164 15.91 23.16 13.91
CA ASP A 164 16.57 24.42 14.15
C ASP A 164 17.56 24.72 13.01
N ILE A 165 17.29 25.79 12.26
CA ILE A 165 18.14 26.26 11.16
C ILE A 165 19.11 27.38 11.59
N SER A 166 19.01 27.85 12.85
CA SER A 166 19.82 28.96 13.36
C SER A 166 21.33 28.76 13.19
N PRO A 167 21.90 27.56 13.40
CA PRO A 167 23.33 27.33 13.20
C PRO A 167 23.79 27.61 11.76
N VAL A 168 23.00 27.21 10.76
CA VAL A 168 23.32 27.43 9.35
C VAL A 168 23.15 28.91 8.98
N MET A 169 22.12 29.55 9.51
CA MET A 169 21.91 30.99 9.28
C MET A 169 23.03 31.83 9.89
N ASN A 170 23.53 31.46 11.07
CA ASN A 170 24.68 32.12 11.70
C ASN A 170 25.95 31.92 10.87
N LEU A 171 26.22 30.69 10.41
CA LEU A 171 27.33 30.39 9.51
C LEU A 171 27.27 31.24 8.22
N PHE A 172 26.08 31.41 7.64
CA PHE A 172 25.92 32.22 6.43
C PHE A 172 26.14 33.71 6.66
N LYS A 173 25.83 34.21 7.87
CA LYS A 173 26.15 35.58 8.30
C LYS A 173 27.65 35.77 8.50
N GLU A 174 28.31 34.82 9.17
CA GLU A 174 29.77 34.83 9.37
C GLU A 174 30.54 34.81 8.05
N TRP A 175 30.02 34.13 7.02
CA TRP A 175 30.66 34.12 5.70
C TRP A 175 30.62 35.47 5.00
N GLY A 176 29.69 36.36 5.35
CA GLY A 176 29.57 37.68 4.73
C GLY A 176 28.79 37.70 3.41
N PRO A 177 28.84 38.84 2.68
CA PRO A 177 28.10 39.07 1.44
C PRO A 177 28.46 38.09 0.32
N SER A 178 27.47 37.68 -0.49
CA SER A 178 27.64 36.63 -1.51
C SER A 178 28.69 36.93 -2.58
N HIS A 179 28.94 38.21 -2.90
CA HIS A 179 29.90 38.62 -3.92
C HIS A 179 31.37 38.52 -3.44
N GLU A 180 31.59 38.40 -2.13
CA GLU A 180 32.92 38.25 -1.52
C GLU A 180 33.27 36.78 -1.25
N LEU A 181 32.34 35.86 -1.52
CA LEU A 181 32.50 34.45 -1.23
C LEU A 181 33.25 33.72 -2.34
N SER A 182 34.07 32.73 -1.94
CA SER A 182 34.62 31.78 -2.89
C SER A 182 33.52 30.92 -3.51
N THR A 183 33.74 30.43 -4.73
CA THR A 183 32.82 29.53 -5.44
C THR A 183 32.38 28.35 -4.56
N LYS A 184 33.29 27.76 -3.78
CA LYS A 184 32.98 26.66 -2.86
C LYS A 184 31.92 27.04 -1.82
N LYS A 185 32.03 28.23 -1.21
CA LYS A 185 31.06 28.72 -0.21
C LYS A 185 29.72 29.07 -0.85
N ILE A 186 29.73 29.66 -2.04
CA ILE A 186 28.51 29.96 -2.81
C ILE A 186 27.78 28.66 -3.18
N THR A 187 28.50 27.67 -3.71
CA THR A 187 27.95 26.34 -4.03
C THR A 187 27.35 25.69 -2.79
N ALA A 188 28.02 25.74 -1.64
CA ALA A 188 27.48 25.20 -0.39
C ALA A 188 26.17 25.90 0.04
N LYS A 189 26.08 27.24 -0.07
CA LYS A 189 24.85 28.00 0.21
C LYS A 189 23.70 27.55 -0.71
N ILE A 190 23.97 27.41 -2.01
CA ILE A 190 22.97 26.99 -3.02
C ILE A 190 22.51 25.55 -2.78
N CYS A 191 23.45 24.61 -2.58
CA CYS A 191 23.13 23.21 -2.31
C CYS A 191 22.28 23.05 -1.04
N TRP A 192 22.59 23.79 0.04
CA TRP A 192 21.77 23.79 1.25
C TRP A 192 20.36 24.30 0.97
N LEU A 193 20.23 25.43 0.26
CA LEU A 193 18.93 25.99 -0.08
C LEU A 193 18.08 25.01 -0.89
N LEU A 194 18.65 24.40 -1.93
CA LEU A 194 18.00 23.39 -2.76
C LEU A 194 17.58 22.15 -1.95
N SER A 195 18.42 21.72 -1.02
CA SER A 195 18.12 20.60 -0.12
C SER A 195 16.92 20.90 0.78
N VAL A 196 16.84 22.11 1.34
CA VAL A 196 15.80 22.48 2.31
C VAL A 196 14.48 22.87 1.64
N THR A 197 14.51 23.58 0.51
CA THR A 197 13.30 24.02 -0.18
C THR A 197 12.68 22.95 -1.08
N GLY A 198 13.53 22.11 -1.70
CA GLY A 198 13.08 21.03 -2.58
C GLY A 198 13.06 19.65 -1.93
N PHE A 199 13.47 19.52 -0.66
CA PHE A 199 13.71 18.23 0.00
C PHE A 199 14.61 17.28 -0.82
N LEU A 200 15.56 17.86 -1.57
CA LEU A 200 16.41 17.13 -2.50
C LEU A 200 17.55 16.42 -1.79
N ARG A 201 17.86 15.20 -2.22
CA ARG A 201 19.07 14.50 -1.78
C ARG A 201 20.27 14.99 -2.58
N ALA A 202 21.47 14.77 -2.06
CA ALA A 202 22.70 15.14 -2.76
C ALA A 202 22.78 14.57 -4.19
N SER A 203 22.29 13.34 -4.42
CA SER A 203 22.22 12.74 -5.76
C SER A 203 21.27 13.46 -6.70
N ASP A 204 20.18 14.01 -6.18
CA ASP A 204 19.18 14.72 -6.96
C ASP A 204 19.72 16.12 -7.33
N ILE A 205 20.38 16.78 -6.38
CA ILE A 205 21.08 18.06 -6.62
C ILE A 205 22.19 17.89 -7.66
N HIS A 206 22.94 16.79 -7.60
CA HIS A 206 23.99 16.50 -8.58
C HIS A 206 23.46 16.28 -10.01
N ARG A 207 22.18 15.91 -10.15
CA ARG A 207 21.52 15.67 -11.44
C ARG A 207 20.80 16.91 -11.99
N ILE A 208 20.81 18.03 -11.27
CA ILE A 208 20.21 19.27 -11.76
C ILE A 208 20.97 19.69 -13.02
N ASP A 209 20.21 19.90 -14.07
CA ASP A 209 20.68 20.30 -15.39
C ASP A 209 20.07 21.67 -15.69
N ASP A 210 20.94 22.69 -15.84
CA ASP A 210 20.53 24.07 -16.07
C ASP A 210 19.75 24.20 -17.39
N GLU A 211 20.07 23.40 -18.42
CA GLU A 211 19.38 23.43 -19.70
C GLU A 211 17.92 22.94 -19.60
N ARG A 212 17.64 22.08 -18.62
CA ARG A 212 16.29 21.56 -18.35
C ARG A 212 15.52 22.40 -17.33
N SER A 213 16.20 23.33 -16.66
CA SER A 213 15.64 24.22 -15.65
C SER A 213 14.88 25.35 -16.34
N HIS A 214 13.59 25.13 -16.59
CA HIS A 214 12.72 26.10 -17.23
C HIS A 214 11.96 26.92 -16.18
N TRP A 215 11.88 28.23 -16.40
CA TRP A 215 10.91 29.04 -15.71
C TRP A 215 9.51 28.70 -16.25
N PRO A 216 8.54 28.32 -15.41
CA PRO A 216 7.19 28.10 -15.90
C PRO A 216 6.64 29.42 -16.46
N PRO A 217 6.00 29.41 -17.65
CA PRO A 217 5.38 30.61 -18.18
C PRO A 217 4.36 31.13 -17.16
N ASN A 218 4.50 32.43 -16.86
CA ASN A 218 3.84 33.19 -15.82
C ASN A 218 2.48 32.59 -15.40
N ARG A 219 2.40 32.01 -14.19
CA ARG A 219 1.10 31.71 -13.56
C ARG A 219 0.39 33.05 -13.47
N LYS A 220 -0.68 33.22 -14.25
CA LYS A 220 -1.50 34.44 -14.35
C LYS A 220 -1.50 35.18 -13.03
N THR A 221 -1.00 36.41 -13.05
CA THR A 221 -1.18 37.35 -11.96
C THR A 221 -2.66 37.33 -11.57
N VAL A 222 -2.93 36.99 -10.32
CA VAL A 222 -4.21 37.33 -9.70
C VAL A 222 -4.35 38.83 -9.92
N PRO A 223 -5.44 39.32 -10.56
CA PRO A 223 -5.56 40.75 -10.83
C PRO A 223 -5.48 41.49 -9.49
N ASP A 224 -4.60 42.48 -9.44
CA ASP A 224 -4.47 43.36 -8.29
C ASP A 224 -5.85 43.89 -7.93
N LYS A 225 -6.26 43.61 -6.68
CA LYS A 225 -7.45 44.17 -6.09
C LYS A 225 -7.28 45.69 -6.14
N PRO A 226 -8.13 46.46 -6.85
CA PRO A 226 -7.92 47.89 -6.99
C PRO A 226 -7.96 48.53 -5.60
N SER A 227 -6.84 49.15 -5.20
CA SER A 227 -6.79 49.95 -4.00
C SER A 227 -7.60 51.22 -4.26
N HIS A 228 -8.68 51.43 -3.52
CA HIS A 228 -9.32 52.73 -3.44
C HIS A 228 -8.29 53.74 -2.94
N ARG A 229 -7.79 54.58 -3.85
CA ARG A 229 -7.04 55.79 -3.51
C ARG A 229 -7.82 56.99 -4.04
N SER A 230 -8.57 57.56 -3.10
CA SER A 230 -9.00 58.96 -2.99
C SER A 230 -8.79 59.85 -4.22
N ASP A 231 -9.92 60.28 -4.79
CA ASP A 231 -10.02 61.51 -5.57
C ASP A 231 -9.48 62.69 -4.76
N PHE A 232 -8.39 63.29 -5.24
CA PHE A 232 -8.00 64.65 -4.88
C PHE A 232 -7.90 65.44 -6.19
N MET A 233 -8.87 66.34 -6.36
CA MET A 233 -8.97 67.31 -7.46
C MET A 233 -7.80 68.31 -7.42
N PRO A 234 -7.40 68.89 -8.58
CA PRO A 234 -6.31 69.85 -8.65
C PRO A 234 -6.75 71.22 -8.14
N SER A 235 -5.96 71.80 -7.22
CA SER A 235 -6.12 73.16 -6.73
C SER A 235 -5.83 74.17 -7.84
N SER A 236 -6.84 74.96 -8.18
CA SER A 236 -6.76 76.17 -8.99
C SER A 236 -6.28 77.37 -8.16
N SER A 237 -5.36 78.14 -8.75
CA SER A 237 -5.08 79.57 -8.55
C SER A 237 -4.49 80.07 -7.23
N ILE A 238 -3.27 80.60 -7.38
CA ILE A 238 -2.65 81.66 -6.56
C ILE A 238 -3.36 83.00 -6.83
N PHE A 239 -3.19 83.94 -5.88
CA PHE A 239 -3.66 85.33 -5.71
C PHE A 239 -4.81 85.42 -4.70
N GLY A 240 -4.72 86.11 -3.56
CA GLY A 240 -3.76 87.09 -3.08
C GLY A 240 -4.54 88.19 -2.37
N LEU A 241 -4.48 88.24 -1.03
CA LEU A 241 -4.64 89.40 -0.14
C LEU A 241 -4.30 88.96 1.29
#